data_AF-A0A5J4YE63-F1
#
_entry.id   AF-A0A5J4YE63-F1
#
_cell.length_a   1.000
_cell.length_b   1.000
_cell.length_c   1.000
_cell.angle_alpha   90.00
_cell.angle_beta   90.00
_cell.angle_gamma   90.00
#
_symmetry.space_group_name_H-M   'P 1'
#
loop_
_entity.id
_entity.type
_entity.pdbx_description
1 polymer ?
#
loop_
_entity_poly.entity_id
_entity_poly.type
_entity_poly.pdbx_seq_one_letter_code
_entity_poly.pdbx_strand_id
1 'polypeptide(L)'
;MQLSSKSFQAVLIPRAQQASRPRILHVQQYSGSCAPVQERVHCYKCFVSTHEHYYTQAFYNVMAKGVEDQEACLPGRPLGHTLRELESHSLKSCDDGQGTVRLSHAHCLLLLCNFCVEGGCGVRNWVLHPLMSQPPKVFTLQLAWQTDNESKLDIKAALVGLREGLDLADVYLGIAMVAFNTMYAVWSVIMVNTT
;
A
#
# COMPACT_ATOMS: atom_id res chain seq x y z
N MET A 1 -1.31 4.32 -32.96
CA MET A 1 -1.60 5.24 -31.83
C MET A 1 -1.06 4.57 -30.56
N GLN A 2 0.17 4.91 -30.18
CA GLN A 2 0.79 4.45 -28.93
C GLN A 2 0.28 5.37 -27.81
N LEU A 3 -0.31 4.78 -26.78
CA LEU A 3 -0.65 5.48 -25.55
C LEU A 3 0.64 5.58 -24.73
N SER A 4 1.39 6.67 -24.88
CA SER A 4 2.54 6.96 -24.01
C SER A 4 2.01 7.65 -22.76
N SER A 5 1.59 6.86 -21.77
CA SER A 5 1.26 7.33 -20.42
C SER A 5 2.30 6.74 -19.47
N LYS A 6 2.99 7.55 -18.66
CA LYS A 6 3.99 7.04 -17.69
C LYS A 6 3.36 6.44 -16.43
N SER A 7 2.12 6.84 -16.14
CA SER A 7 1.34 6.26 -15.06
C SER A 7 -0.15 6.47 -15.32
N PHE A 8 -0.99 5.79 -14.55
CA PHE A 8 -2.41 6.08 -14.51
C PHE A 8 -2.93 5.97 -13.08
N GLN A 9 -4.00 6.68 -12.80
CA GLN A 9 -4.60 6.77 -11.48
C GLN A 9 -5.99 6.13 -11.51
N ALA A 10 -6.20 5.17 -10.61
CA ALA A 10 -7.52 4.64 -10.32
C ALA A 10 -8.06 5.31 -9.06
N VAL A 11 -9.26 5.87 -9.16
CA VAL A 11 -10.00 6.46 -8.05
C VAL A 11 -11.02 5.43 -7.58
N LEU A 12 -10.94 5.05 -6.32
CA LEU A 12 -11.81 4.09 -5.69
C LEU A 12 -12.64 4.77 -4.60
N ILE A 13 -13.92 4.44 -4.50
CA ILE A 13 -14.81 4.94 -3.46
C ILE A 13 -15.53 3.78 -2.76
N PRO A 14 -15.97 3.93 -1.50
CA PRO A 14 -16.72 2.90 -0.80
C PRO A 14 -17.93 2.46 -1.62
N ARG A 15 -18.18 1.15 -1.73
CA ARG A 15 -19.32 0.62 -2.51
C ARG A 15 -20.67 1.18 -2.04
N ALA A 16 -20.81 1.45 -0.73
CA ALA A 16 -22.02 2.08 -0.19
C ALA A 16 -22.29 3.50 -0.72
N GLN A 17 -21.26 4.21 -1.20
CA GLN A 17 -21.39 5.56 -1.74
C GLN A 17 -21.68 5.57 -3.26
N GLN A 18 -21.45 4.46 -3.97
CA GLN A 18 -21.75 4.39 -5.41
C GLN A 18 -23.25 4.43 -5.73
N ALA A 19 -24.09 3.91 -4.84
CA ALA A 19 -25.54 3.86 -5.04
C ALA A 19 -26.26 5.23 -4.91
N SER A 20 -25.59 6.25 -4.35
CA SER A 20 -26.23 7.49 -3.91
C SER A 20 -25.79 8.76 -4.66
N ARG A 21 -24.99 8.66 -5.74
CA ARG A 21 -24.46 9.84 -6.46
C ARG A 21 -24.64 9.77 -7.99
N PRO A 22 -24.93 10.90 -8.67
CA PRO A 22 -25.08 10.94 -10.13
C PRO A 22 -23.75 10.68 -10.86
N ARG A 23 -23.84 10.05 -12.04
CA ARG A 23 -22.74 9.56 -12.89
C ARG A 23 -21.77 10.61 -13.46
N ILE A 24 -22.00 11.89 -13.21
CA ILE A 24 -21.17 12.97 -13.74
C ILE A 24 -20.69 13.82 -12.57
N LEU A 25 -19.45 13.60 -12.16
CA LEU A 25 -18.73 14.48 -11.24
C LEU A 25 -17.43 14.90 -11.91
N HIS A 26 -17.23 16.22 -12.00
CA HIS A 26 -15.99 16.81 -12.49
C HIS A 26 -14.80 16.26 -11.69
N VAL A 27 -13.77 15.80 -12.40
CA VAL A 27 -12.50 15.27 -11.88
C VAL A 27 -11.80 16.22 -10.88
N GLN A 28 -12.17 17.51 -10.87
CA GLN A 28 -11.58 18.55 -10.05
C GLN A 28 -12.03 18.58 -8.58
N GLN A 29 -13.00 17.78 -8.13
CA GLN A 29 -13.53 17.84 -6.74
C GLN A 29 -13.00 16.78 -5.77
N TYR A 30 -12.12 15.87 -6.20
CA TYR A 30 -11.53 14.85 -5.32
C TYR A 30 -10.17 15.27 -4.75
N SER A 31 -10.04 16.53 -4.35
CA SER A 31 -8.90 16.99 -3.56
C SER A 31 -8.84 16.22 -2.23
N GLY A 32 -8.07 15.13 -2.25
CA GLY A 32 -7.32 14.57 -1.12
C GLY A 32 -8.13 14.17 0.10
N SER A 33 -8.83 13.04 0.06
CA SER A 33 -9.00 12.27 1.30
C SER A 33 -7.68 11.55 1.57
N CYS A 34 -6.84 12.25 2.32
CA CYS A 34 -5.58 11.74 2.79
C CYS A 34 -5.76 10.70 3.89
N ALA A 35 -4.94 9.65 3.87
CA ALA A 35 -4.89 8.61 4.87
C ALA A 35 -3.69 8.85 5.81
N PRO A 36 -3.89 9.11 7.12
CA PRO A 36 -2.79 9.12 8.07
C PRO A 36 -2.36 7.66 8.32
N VAL A 37 -1.14 7.34 7.90
CA VAL A 37 -0.57 6.00 7.98
C VAL A 37 0.59 6.03 8.96
N GLN A 38 0.64 5.04 9.84
CA GLN A 38 1.85 4.69 10.57
C GLN A 38 2.56 3.58 9.80
N GLU A 39 3.83 3.77 9.51
CA GLU A 39 4.72 2.70 9.06
C GLU A 39 5.53 2.25 10.27
N ARG A 40 5.63 0.93 10.50
CA ARG A 40 6.49 0.39 11.56
C ARG A 40 6.96 -1.02 11.21
N VAL A 41 8.12 -1.40 11.71
CA VAL A 41 8.66 -2.75 11.59
C VAL A 41 8.72 -3.37 12.97
N HIS A 42 8.02 -4.48 13.20
CA HIS A 42 8.15 -5.23 14.46
C HIS A 42 9.03 -6.45 14.25
N CYS A 43 10.19 -6.47 14.90
CA CYS A 43 11.12 -7.58 14.76
C CYS A 43 10.62 -8.80 15.53
N TYR A 44 10.32 -9.91 14.84
CA TYR A 44 9.88 -11.13 15.52
C TYR A 44 11.00 -11.80 16.36
N LYS A 45 12.27 -11.49 16.07
CA LYS A 45 13.42 -12.08 16.77
C LYS A 45 13.80 -11.31 18.03
N CYS A 46 13.86 -9.98 17.95
CA CYS A 46 14.24 -9.12 19.07
C CYS A 46 13.05 -8.54 19.82
N PHE A 47 11.83 -8.67 19.29
CA PHE A 47 10.60 -8.08 19.82
C PHE A 47 10.64 -6.54 19.96
N VAL A 48 11.60 -5.89 19.30
CA VAL A 48 11.75 -4.44 19.23
C VAL A 48 11.03 -3.93 17.97
N SER A 49 10.36 -2.78 18.08
CA SER A 49 9.81 -2.07 16.93
C SER A 49 10.81 -1.02 16.44
N THR A 50 11.07 -0.98 15.13
CA THR A 50 11.98 -0.04 14.47
C THR A 50 11.28 0.61 13.26
N HIS A 51 11.95 1.56 12.60
CA HIS A 51 11.46 2.28 11.41
C HIS A 51 10.04 2.84 11.57
N GLU A 52 9.77 3.47 12.72
CA GLU A 52 8.47 4.08 12.99
C GLU A 52 8.36 5.45 12.32
N HIS A 53 7.53 5.54 11.29
CA HIS A 53 7.26 6.78 10.57
C HIS A 53 5.77 7.07 10.54
N TYR A 54 5.41 8.35 10.60
CA TYR A 54 4.03 8.80 10.49
C TYR A 54 3.96 9.73 9.29
N TYR A 55 3.10 9.41 8.34
CA TYR A 55 2.91 10.24 7.17
C TYR A 55 1.46 10.25 6.72
N THR A 56 1.17 11.24 5.88
CA THR A 56 -0.14 11.42 5.27
C THR A 56 -0.05 10.94 3.83
N GLN A 57 -0.70 9.83 3.51
CA GLN A 57 -0.71 9.27 2.16
C GLN A 57 -1.87 9.85 1.35
N ALA A 58 -1.53 10.51 0.23
CA ALA A 58 -2.51 10.99 -0.75
C ALA A 58 -2.75 9.98 -1.89
N PHE A 59 -1.71 9.23 -2.26
CA PHE A 59 -1.74 8.21 -3.31
C PHE A 59 -1.06 6.94 -2.80
N TYR A 60 -1.71 5.80 -3.03
CA TYR A 60 -1.06 4.51 -2.90
C TYR A 60 -0.34 4.19 -4.21
N ASN A 61 0.98 4.06 -4.19
CA ASN A 61 1.77 3.81 -5.39
C ASN A 61 2.03 2.32 -5.55
N VAL A 62 1.81 1.79 -6.75
CA VAL A 62 2.13 0.40 -7.08
C VAL A 62 2.69 0.31 -8.50
N MET A 63 3.55 -0.66 -8.74
CA MET A 63 4.00 -0.97 -10.11
C MET A 63 2.89 -1.68 -10.87
N ALA A 64 2.52 -1.16 -12.04
CA ALA A 64 1.48 -1.74 -12.88
C ALA A 64 1.80 -3.18 -13.29
N LYS A 65 3.08 -3.46 -13.56
CA LYS A 65 3.58 -4.79 -13.90
C LYS A 65 3.26 -5.84 -12.83
N GLY A 66 3.35 -5.46 -11.55
CA GLY A 66 3.00 -6.37 -10.46
C GLY A 66 1.52 -6.75 -10.43
N VAL A 67 0.63 -5.81 -10.78
CA VAL A 67 -0.82 -6.07 -10.86
C VAL A 67 -1.15 -6.92 -12.09
N GLU A 68 -0.49 -6.63 -13.21
CA GLU A 68 -0.59 -7.39 -14.46
C GLU A 68 -0.15 -8.85 -14.28
N ASP A 69 1.04 -9.09 -13.75
CA ASP A 69 1.61 -10.43 -13.58
C ASP A 69 0.75 -11.27 -12.64
N GLN A 70 0.18 -10.66 -11.60
CA GLN A 70 -0.71 -11.35 -10.68
C GLN A 70 -2.05 -11.71 -11.31
N GLU A 71 -2.68 -10.84 -12.12
CA GLU A 71 -3.90 -11.21 -12.85
C GLU A 71 -3.61 -12.29 -13.91
N ALA A 72 -2.42 -12.28 -14.52
CA ALA A 72 -2.02 -13.31 -15.47
C ALA A 72 -1.79 -14.68 -14.80
N CYS A 73 -1.16 -14.69 -13.62
CA CYS A 73 -0.85 -15.91 -12.89
C CYS A 73 -2.04 -16.44 -12.07
N LEU A 74 -2.81 -15.54 -11.46
CA LEU A 74 -3.88 -15.81 -10.50
C LEU A 74 -5.11 -14.93 -10.84
N PRO A 75 -5.81 -15.24 -11.95
CA PRO A 75 -6.91 -14.43 -12.43
C PRO A 75 -8.06 -14.38 -11.42
N GLY A 76 -8.58 -13.19 -11.17
CA GLY A 76 -9.70 -12.99 -10.24
C GLY A 76 -9.31 -13.03 -8.76
N ARG A 77 -8.03 -12.88 -8.46
CA ARG A 77 -7.58 -12.67 -7.08
C ARG A 77 -7.98 -11.24 -6.65
N PRO A 78 -8.50 -11.05 -5.43
CA PRO A 78 -8.86 -9.72 -4.95
C PRO A 78 -7.65 -8.78 -4.98
N LEU A 79 -7.87 -7.55 -5.47
CA LEU A 79 -6.80 -6.55 -5.63
C LEU A 79 -6.03 -6.32 -4.32
N GLY A 80 -6.70 -6.33 -3.18
CA GLY A 80 -6.07 -6.15 -1.86
C GLY A 80 -4.99 -7.18 -1.56
N HIS A 81 -5.23 -8.45 -1.88
CA HIS A 81 -4.23 -9.50 -1.73
C HIS A 81 -3.02 -9.30 -2.66
N THR A 82 -3.27 -8.88 -3.89
CA THR A 82 -2.21 -8.53 -4.85
C THR A 82 -1.35 -7.39 -4.34
N LEU A 83 -1.96 -6.30 -3.83
CA LEU A 83 -1.24 -5.16 -3.27
C LEU A 83 -0.40 -5.56 -2.05
N ARG A 84 -0.96 -6.38 -1.15
CA ARG A 84 -0.24 -6.91 0.02
C ARG A 84 0.97 -7.75 -0.38
N GLU A 85 0.84 -8.59 -1.40
CA GLU A 85 1.95 -9.42 -1.89
C GLU A 85 3.06 -8.59 -2.53
N LEU A 86 2.71 -7.52 -3.25
CA LEU A 86 3.69 -6.60 -3.83
C LEU A 86 4.45 -5.82 -2.74
N GLU A 87 3.77 -5.34 -1.70
CA GLU A 87 4.43 -4.74 -0.53
C GLU A 87 5.34 -5.74 0.19
N SER A 88 4.95 -7.02 0.14
CA SER A 88 5.68 -8.11 0.76
C SER A 88 7.13 -8.23 0.25
N HIS A 89 7.39 -7.82 -1.00
CA HIS A 89 8.73 -7.82 -1.56
C HIS A 89 9.64 -6.72 -0.98
N SER A 90 9.10 -5.81 -0.17
CA SER A 90 9.79 -4.66 0.45
C SER A 90 10.10 -4.87 1.93
N LEU A 91 10.57 -6.07 2.30
CA LEU A 91 10.99 -6.35 3.68
C LEU A 91 12.10 -5.40 4.13
N LYS A 92 11.97 -4.85 5.35
CA LYS A 92 13.01 -4.03 5.98
C LYS A 92 13.79 -4.86 6.98
N SER A 93 15.10 -4.70 7.00
CA SER A 93 15.94 -5.30 8.04
C SER A 93 15.68 -4.63 9.39
N CYS A 94 16.02 -5.35 10.46
CA CYS A 94 16.02 -4.81 11.81
C CYS A 94 17.39 -4.18 12.06
N ASP A 95 17.56 -2.94 11.60
CA ASP A 95 18.76 -2.12 11.76
C ASP A 95 18.42 -0.84 12.55
N ASP A 96 19.22 -0.53 13.57
CA ASP A 96 19.05 0.64 14.43
C ASP A 96 19.79 1.85 13.84
N GLY A 97 19.41 2.25 12.62
CA GLY A 97 20.04 3.38 11.91
C GLY A 97 19.84 4.77 12.54
N GLN A 98 19.14 4.88 13.68
CA GLN A 98 19.07 6.11 14.47
C GLN A 98 19.35 5.77 15.94
N GLY A 99 20.40 6.40 16.46
CA GLY A 99 21.06 6.04 17.70
C GLY A 99 20.14 5.84 18.90
N THR A 100 20.61 4.95 19.78
CA THR A 100 20.24 4.88 21.19
C THR A 100 18.79 4.47 21.50
N VAL A 101 18.39 3.25 21.15
CA VAL A 101 17.70 2.46 22.18
C VAL A 101 18.78 1.92 23.10
N ARG A 102 19.26 2.77 24.01
CA ARG A 102 20.00 2.31 25.20
C ARG A 102 18.98 1.59 26.08
N LEU A 103 18.59 0.37 25.70
CA LEU A 103 18.25 -0.60 26.72
C LEU A 103 19.46 -0.62 27.65
N SER A 104 19.24 -0.39 28.94
CA SER A 104 20.33 -0.57 29.91
C SER A 104 20.93 -1.95 29.66
N HIS A 105 22.26 -2.08 29.73
CA HIS A 105 22.95 -3.35 29.50
C HIS A 105 22.31 -4.54 30.26
N ALA A 106 21.63 -4.27 31.38
CA ALA A 106 20.84 -5.24 32.14
C ALA A 106 19.60 -5.80 31.39
N HIS A 107 18.89 -5.01 30.59
CA HIS A 107 17.69 -5.46 29.87
C HIS A 107 18.04 -6.25 28.61
N CYS A 108 19.18 -5.95 27.99
CA CYS A 108 19.72 -6.72 26.89
C CYS A 108 20.19 -8.12 27.32
N LEU A 109 20.73 -8.24 28.55
CA LEU A 109 21.16 -9.52 29.12
C LEU A 109 19.96 -10.43 29.48
N LEU A 110 18.81 -9.85 29.82
CA LEU A 110 17.59 -10.57 30.19
C LEU A 110 16.83 -11.17 29.00
N LEU A 111 16.96 -10.61 27.80
CA LEU A 111 16.20 -11.00 26.60
C LEU A 111 16.86 -12.10 25.75
N LEU A 112 17.93 -12.76 26.23
CA LEU A 112 18.69 -13.77 25.48
C LEU A 112 19.16 -13.31 24.08
N CYS A 113 19.17 -12.00 23.84
CA CYS A 113 19.65 -11.41 22.60
C CYS A 113 21.16 -11.20 22.73
N ASN A 114 21.94 -12.27 22.58
CA ASN A 114 23.41 -12.25 22.49
C ASN A 114 23.96 -11.44 21.29
N PHE A 115 23.11 -10.69 20.58
CA PHE A 115 23.41 -10.06 19.30
C PHE A 115 22.92 -8.61 19.18
N CYS A 116 22.49 -7.96 20.28
CA CYS A 116 22.27 -6.50 20.26
C CYS A 116 23.62 -5.77 20.37
N VAL A 117 24.55 -6.13 19.49
CA VAL A 117 25.72 -5.34 19.19
C VAL A 117 25.24 -4.27 18.22
N GLU A 118 25.75 -3.04 18.35
CA GLU A 118 25.47 -1.88 17.49
C GLU A 118 25.05 -2.30 16.06
N GLY A 119 23.80 -2.05 15.64
CA GLY A 119 23.33 -2.43 14.31
C GLY A 119 21.99 -3.18 14.23
N GLY A 120 21.34 -3.53 15.36
CA GLY A 120 20.16 -4.39 15.37
C GLY A 120 20.45 -5.85 14.96
N CYS A 121 19.44 -6.72 14.86
CA CYS A 121 19.66 -8.15 14.57
C CYS A 121 19.74 -8.52 13.08
N GLY A 122 19.55 -7.55 12.18
CA GLY A 122 19.65 -7.73 10.73
C GLY A 122 18.55 -8.58 10.08
N VAL A 123 17.64 -9.17 10.86
CA VAL A 123 16.54 -9.99 10.34
C VAL A 123 15.58 -9.13 9.53
N ARG A 124 15.14 -9.63 8.38
CA ARG A 124 14.14 -8.99 7.53
C ARG A 124 12.73 -9.26 8.06
N ASN A 125 11.96 -8.19 8.20
CA ASN A 125 10.63 -8.21 8.77
C ASN A 125 9.64 -7.49 7.84
N TRP A 126 8.37 -7.88 7.94
CA TRP A 126 7.29 -7.18 7.24
C TRP A 126 7.17 -5.76 7.75
N VAL A 127 6.95 -4.84 6.82
CA VAL A 127 6.57 -3.47 7.15
C VAL A 127 5.07 -3.46 7.40
N LEU A 128 4.67 -2.96 8.57
CA LEU A 128 3.28 -2.85 8.95
C LEU A 128 2.80 -1.42 8.64
N HIS A 129 1.65 -1.34 7.98
CA HIS A 129 0.98 -0.07 7.68
C HIS A 129 -0.37 0.04 8.42
N PRO A 130 -0.41 0.35 9.73
CA PRO A 130 -1.67 0.71 10.38
C PRO A 130 -2.26 2.01 9.84
N LEU A 131 -3.56 2.02 9.63
CA LEU A 131 -4.31 3.25 9.40
C LEU A 131 -4.66 3.89 10.75
N MET A 132 -4.28 5.15 10.93
CA MET A 132 -4.42 5.87 12.21
C MET A 132 -5.75 6.62 12.35
N SER A 133 -6.63 6.48 11.36
CA SER A 133 -7.97 7.10 11.34
C SER A 133 -8.99 6.17 10.68
N GLN A 134 -10.22 6.68 10.53
CA GLN A 134 -11.21 6.03 9.67
C GLN A 134 -10.70 5.93 8.22
N PRO A 135 -11.14 4.91 7.47
CA PRO A 135 -10.85 4.77 6.04
C PRO A 135 -11.18 6.03 5.24
N PRO A 136 -10.33 6.41 4.27
CA PRO A 136 -10.52 7.63 3.50
C PRO A 136 -11.76 7.52 2.61
N LYS A 137 -12.55 8.59 2.46
CA LYS A 137 -13.76 8.58 1.62
C LYS A 137 -13.48 8.30 0.14
N VAL A 138 -12.26 8.60 -0.30
CA VAL A 138 -11.73 8.29 -1.63
C VAL A 138 -10.35 7.70 -1.44
N PHE A 139 -10.09 6.58 -2.10
CA PHE A 139 -8.79 5.95 -2.13
C PHE A 139 -8.23 6.04 -3.54
N THR A 140 -7.04 6.60 -3.69
CA THR A 140 -6.41 6.78 -5.00
C THR A 140 -5.22 5.85 -5.14
N LEU A 141 -5.30 4.97 -6.11
CA LEU A 141 -4.24 4.06 -6.50
C LEU A 141 -3.53 4.62 -7.72
N GLN A 142 -2.23 4.90 -7.62
CA GLN A 142 -1.40 5.35 -8.72
C GLN A 142 -0.54 4.17 -9.19
N LEU A 143 -0.75 3.76 -10.44
CA LEU A 143 -0.02 2.68 -11.08
C LEU A 143 1.07 3.26 -11.97
N ALA A 144 2.33 2.95 -11.65
CA ALA A 144 3.49 3.35 -12.43
C ALA A 144 3.89 2.24 -13.41
N TRP A 145 4.14 2.61 -14.66
CA TRP A 145 4.68 1.68 -15.66
C TRP A 145 6.18 1.51 -15.46
N GLN A 146 6.69 0.33 -15.80
CA GLN A 146 8.13 0.07 -15.73
C GLN A 146 8.86 0.77 -16.88
N THR A 147 8.20 0.89 -18.03
CA THR A 147 8.73 1.49 -19.24
C THR A 147 7.74 2.46 -19.88
N ASP A 148 8.25 3.32 -20.77
CA ASP A 148 7.40 4.26 -21.54
C ASP A 148 6.70 3.57 -22.74
N ASN A 149 6.90 2.26 -22.95
CA ASN A 149 6.42 1.52 -24.11
C ASN A 149 5.78 0.18 -23.75
N GLU A 150 4.78 0.25 -22.88
CA GLU A 150 4.00 -0.92 -22.46
C GLU A 150 3.06 -1.39 -23.58
N SER A 151 2.88 -2.70 -23.71
CA SER A 151 2.02 -3.23 -24.75
C SER A 151 0.53 -3.02 -24.41
N LYS A 152 -0.32 -3.01 -25.44
CA LYS A 152 -1.78 -2.93 -25.22
C LYS A 152 -2.32 -4.11 -24.41
N LEU A 153 -1.66 -5.27 -24.48
CA LEU A 153 -2.07 -6.46 -23.75
C LEU A 153 -1.75 -6.30 -22.26
N ASP A 154 -0.57 -5.78 -21.94
CA ASP A 154 -0.10 -5.53 -20.58
C ASP A 154 -0.98 -4.47 -19.90
N ILE A 155 -1.28 -3.37 -20.63
CA ILE A 155 -2.23 -2.35 -20.18
C ILE A 155 -3.59 -2.96 -19.87
N LYS A 156 -4.10 -3.82 -20.77
CA LYS A 156 -5.40 -4.46 -20.59
C LYS A 156 -5.39 -5.39 -19.36
N ALA A 157 -4.34 -6.19 -19.18
CA ALA A 157 -4.24 -7.11 -18.05
C ALA A 157 -4.15 -6.36 -16.71
N ALA A 158 -3.37 -5.28 -16.62
CA ALA A 158 -3.34 -4.43 -15.42
C ALA A 158 -4.71 -3.81 -15.11
N LEU A 159 -5.41 -3.29 -16.12
CA LEU A 159 -6.77 -2.75 -15.96
C LEU A 159 -7.78 -3.81 -15.54
N VAL A 160 -7.61 -5.03 -16.02
CA VAL A 160 -8.45 -6.17 -15.63
C VAL A 160 -8.24 -6.50 -14.15
N GLY A 161 -7.00 -6.53 -13.65
CA GLY A 161 -6.72 -6.77 -12.23
C GLY A 161 -7.32 -5.70 -11.30
N LEU A 162 -7.54 -4.47 -11.79
CA LEU A 162 -8.19 -3.41 -11.01
C LEU A 162 -9.71 -3.57 -10.86
N ARG A 163 -10.38 -4.38 -11.70
CA ARG A 163 -11.85 -4.39 -11.80
C ARG A 163 -12.55 -4.90 -10.53
N GLU A 164 -11.86 -5.63 -9.67
CA GLU A 164 -12.50 -6.47 -8.64
C GLU A 164 -12.94 -5.67 -7.40
N GLY A 165 -12.54 -4.40 -7.31
CA GLY A 165 -12.66 -3.60 -6.10
C GLY A 165 -11.58 -3.97 -5.08
N LEU A 166 -11.54 -3.23 -3.99
CA LEU A 166 -10.49 -3.30 -2.99
C LEU A 166 -11.09 -3.34 -1.60
N ASP A 167 -10.78 -4.36 -0.81
CA ASP A 167 -10.95 -4.26 0.63
C ASP A 167 -9.74 -3.51 1.21
N LEU A 168 -9.95 -2.35 1.82
CA LEU A 168 -8.84 -1.62 2.44
C LEU A 168 -8.24 -2.36 3.64
N ALA A 169 -8.98 -3.27 4.28
CA ALA A 169 -8.45 -4.10 5.36
C ALA A 169 -7.39 -5.11 4.87
N ASP A 170 -7.34 -5.38 3.57
CA ASP A 170 -6.27 -6.17 2.98
C ASP A 170 -4.96 -5.38 2.86
N VAL A 171 -5.02 -4.06 2.80
CA VAL A 171 -3.84 -3.20 2.62
C VAL A 171 -3.36 -2.65 3.96
N TYR A 172 -4.29 -2.13 4.77
CA TYR A 172 -3.96 -1.47 6.03
C TYR A 172 -4.42 -2.26 7.24
N LEU A 173 -3.59 -2.25 8.28
CA LEU A 173 -3.95 -2.80 9.57
C LEU A 173 -4.83 -1.82 10.37
N GLY A 174 -5.61 -2.36 11.31
CA GLY A 174 -6.44 -1.55 12.22
C GLY A 174 -7.79 -1.10 11.65
N ILE A 175 -8.02 -1.21 10.33
CA ILE A 175 -9.26 -0.78 9.69
C ILE A 175 -10.49 -1.56 10.19
N ALA A 176 -10.39 -2.88 10.29
CA ALA A 176 -11.51 -3.74 10.69
C ALA A 176 -12.04 -3.45 12.11
N MET A 177 -11.23 -2.80 12.96
CA MET A 177 -11.63 -2.44 14.32
C MET A 177 -12.38 -1.11 14.40
N VAL A 178 -12.33 -0.28 13.35
CA VAL A 178 -12.85 1.11 13.37
C VAL A 178 -13.92 1.41 12.32
N ALA A 179 -14.15 0.51 11.35
CA ALA A 179 -15.06 0.77 10.23
C ALA A 179 -15.96 -0.44 9.89
N PHE A 180 -17.23 -0.16 9.62
CA PHE A 180 -18.23 -1.14 9.17
C PHE A 180 -18.21 -1.40 7.65
N ASN A 181 -17.49 -0.59 6.88
CA ASN A 181 -17.40 -0.76 5.43
C ASN A 181 -16.00 -0.42 4.93
N THR A 182 -15.32 -1.44 4.44
CA THR A 182 -13.92 -1.40 3.99
C THR A 182 -13.82 -1.73 2.51
N MET A 183 -14.94 -2.03 1.85
CA MET A 183 -15.02 -2.42 0.44
C MET A 183 -15.18 -1.21 -0.47
N TYR A 184 -14.20 -1.03 -1.34
CA TYR A 184 -14.11 0.03 -2.33
C TYR A 184 -14.29 -0.55 -3.72
N ALA A 185 -14.86 0.23 -4.62
CA ALA A 185 -14.97 -0.11 -6.03
C ALA A 185 -14.34 0.99 -6.88
N VAL A 186 -13.74 0.59 -7.99
CA VAL A 186 -13.18 1.52 -8.97
C VAL A 186 -14.31 2.39 -9.50
N TRP A 187 -14.13 3.69 -9.38
CA TRP A 187 -15.07 4.70 -9.86
C TRP A 187 -14.61 5.30 -11.19
N SER A 188 -13.33 5.63 -11.29
CA SER A 188 -12.74 6.18 -12.51
C SER A 188 -11.28 5.76 -12.66
N VAL A 189 -10.82 5.68 -13.90
CA VAL A 189 -9.43 5.48 -14.26
C VAL A 189 -8.99 6.64 -15.14
N ILE A 190 -7.91 7.30 -14.75
CA ILE A 190 -7.38 8.50 -15.40
C ILE A 190 -5.97 8.17 -15.92
N MET A 191 -5.77 8.24 -17.23
CA MET A 191 -4.46 8.10 -17.84
C MET A 191 -3.68 9.41 -17.64
N VAL A 192 -2.50 9.34 -17.03
CA VAL A 192 -1.66 10.52 -16.76
C VAL A 192 -0.50 10.52 -17.76
N ASN A 193 -0.58 11.42 -18.74
CA ASN A 193 0.54 11.71 -19.62
C ASN A 193 1.43 12.74 -18.95
N THR A 194 2.66 12.37 -18.65
CA THR A 194 3.71 13.34 -18.27
C THR A 194 4.45 13.73 -19.55
N THR A 195 4.28 14.98 -19.98
CA THR A 195 5.04 15.61 -21.06
C THR A 195 6.52 15.71 -20.75
#